data_AF-A0A7S3THH7-F1
#
_entry.id   AF-A0A7S3THH7-F1
#
_cell.length_a   1.000
_cell.length_b   1.000
_cell.length_c   1.000
_cell.angle_alpha   90.00
_cell.angle_beta   90.00
_cell.angle_gamma   90.00
#
_symmetry.space_group_name_H-M   'P 1'
#
loop_
_entity.id
_entity.type
_entity.pdbx_description
1 polymer ?
#
loop_
_entity_poly.entity_id
_entity_poly.type
_entity_poly.pdbx_seq_one_letter_code
_entity_poly.pdbx_strand_id
1 'polypeptide(L)'
;SVRVTTLSGEAKALPGLFPSTSMAELRESVSKALGARNHEMSLCLGSVAFQPSDDSKKLAELGIAEGSELLLVIVHFVRALVGKWAPAPEDHSEWMRGMTIFEDGTFHTKSGQLKDGVLRVVSQAERKINLKRTCVDSNDHVFTVDEDNQTMRG
;
A
#
# COMPACT_ATOMS: atom_id res chain seq x y z
N SER A 1 -8.05 23.04 -3.26
CA SER A 1 -7.19 22.02 -2.61
C SER A 1 -7.92 20.68 -2.53
N VAL A 2 -7.21 19.58 -2.30
CA VAL A 2 -7.82 18.27 -1.99
C VAL A 2 -7.90 18.14 -0.47
N ARG A 3 -9.01 17.65 0.08
CA ARG A 3 -9.17 17.41 1.52
C ARG A 3 -9.08 15.93 1.82
N VAL A 4 -8.36 15.56 2.87
CA VAL A 4 -8.28 14.18 3.35
C VAL A 4 -8.76 14.13 4.79
N THR A 5 -9.73 13.26 5.06
CA THR A 5 -10.38 13.10 6.36
C THR A 5 -10.08 11.70 6.88
N THR A 6 -9.78 11.55 8.16
CA THR A 6 -9.57 10.25 8.82
C THR A 6 -10.89 9.71 9.40
N LEU A 7 -10.92 8.44 9.81
CA LEU A 7 -12.07 7.87 10.50
C LEU A 7 -12.37 8.53 11.85
N SER A 8 -11.40 9.20 12.48
CA SER A 8 -11.63 9.96 13.72
C SER A 8 -12.20 11.36 13.46
N GLY A 9 -12.40 11.74 12.20
CA GLY A 9 -12.91 13.05 11.80
C GLY A 9 -11.85 14.14 11.68
N GLU A 10 -10.57 13.84 11.94
CA GLU A 10 -9.48 14.78 11.62
C GLU A 10 -9.44 15.00 10.10
N ALA A 11 -9.36 16.26 9.68
CA ALA A 11 -9.25 16.59 8.27
C ALA A 11 -8.09 17.54 7.98
N LYS A 12 -7.37 17.30 6.89
CA LYS A 12 -6.29 18.15 6.38
C LYS A 12 -6.55 18.51 4.93
N ALA A 13 -6.41 19.80 4.62
CA ALA A 13 -6.34 20.24 3.23
C ALA A 13 -4.90 20.09 2.74
N LEU A 14 -4.74 19.48 1.57
CA LEU A 14 -3.46 19.29 0.89
C LEU A 14 -3.36 20.31 -0.26
N PRO A 15 -2.55 21.37 -0.11
CA PRO A 15 -2.30 22.34 -1.18
C PRO A 15 -1.29 21.80 -2.20
N GLY A 16 -1.21 22.43 -3.37
CA GLY A 16 -0.17 22.14 -4.37
C GLY A 16 -0.34 20.82 -5.12
N LEU A 17 -1.54 20.21 -5.06
CA LEU A 17 -1.90 19.05 -5.87
C LEU A 17 -2.56 19.53 -7.16
N PHE A 18 -2.08 19.02 -8.28
CA PHE A 18 -2.55 19.38 -9.62
C PHE A 18 -3.16 18.16 -10.31
N PRO A 19 -4.01 18.36 -11.33
CA PRO A 19 -4.51 17.27 -12.18
C PRO A 19 -3.44 16.30 -12.69
N SER A 20 -2.22 16.80 -12.93
CA SER A 20 -1.05 16.06 -13.43
C SER A 20 -0.17 15.44 -12.33
N THR A 21 -0.48 15.67 -11.05
CA THR A 21 0.14 14.97 -9.93
C THR A 21 -0.22 13.49 -10.01
N SER A 22 0.73 12.62 -9.66
CA SER A 22 0.50 11.18 -9.59
C SER A 22 -0.18 10.79 -8.27
N MET A 23 -0.86 9.65 -8.27
CA MET A 23 -1.43 9.10 -7.03
C MET A 23 -0.33 8.75 -5.99
N ALA A 24 0.86 8.33 -6.44
CA ALA A 24 2.01 8.11 -5.56
C ALA A 24 2.42 9.38 -4.80
N GLU A 25 2.53 10.52 -5.51
CA GLU A 25 2.83 11.82 -4.90
C GLU A 25 1.74 12.27 -3.93
N LEU A 26 0.46 12.03 -4.25
CA LEU A 26 -0.65 12.30 -3.32
C LEU A 26 -0.50 11.50 -2.02
N ARG A 27 -0.20 10.19 -2.10
CA ARG A 27 0.03 9.35 -0.90
C ARG A 27 1.20 9.87 -0.07
N GLU A 28 2.27 10.32 -0.72
CA GLU A 28 3.41 10.95 -0.04
C GLU A 28 3.00 12.25 0.68
N SER A 29 2.19 13.10 0.03
CA SER A 29 1.64 14.32 0.66
C SER A 29 0.76 13.99 1.86
N VAL A 30 -0.12 12.98 1.74
CA VAL A 30 -0.96 12.49 2.86
C VAL A 30 -0.07 11.99 4.00
N SER A 31 0.95 11.18 3.68
CA SER A 31 1.88 10.62 4.66
C SER A 31 2.57 11.72 5.45
N LYS A 32 3.08 12.76 4.78
CA LYS A 32 3.71 13.92 5.42
C LYS A 32 2.73 14.73 6.28
N ALA A 33 1.49 14.91 5.82
CA ALA A 33 0.52 15.77 6.48
C ALA A 33 -0.17 15.10 7.70
N LEU A 34 -0.36 13.78 7.66
CA LEU A 34 -1.13 13.02 8.65
C LEU A 34 -0.30 11.95 9.39
N GLY A 35 0.99 11.82 9.07
CA GLY A 35 1.88 10.83 9.71
C GLY A 35 1.56 9.38 9.35
N ALA A 36 0.70 9.14 8.36
CA ALA A 36 0.30 7.81 7.93
C ALA A 36 1.42 7.14 7.11
N ARG A 37 1.74 5.89 7.41
CA ARG A 37 2.71 5.11 6.63
C ARG A 37 2.08 4.68 5.31
N ASN A 38 2.81 4.82 4.21
CA ASN A 38 2.26 4.58 2.87
C ASN A 38 1.70 3.14 2.70
N HIS A 39 2.40 2.14 3.23
CA HIS A 39 1.96 0.73 3.15
C HIS A 39 0.71 0.40 3.99
N GLU A 40 0.35 1.26 4.96
CA GLU A 40 -0.84 1.10 5.81
C GLU A 40 -2.05 1.89 5.27
N MET A 41 -1.84 2.70 4.24
CA MET A 41 -2.80 3.69 3.77
C MET A 41 -3.73 3.13 2.69
N SER A 42 -5.03 3.15 2.98
CA SER A 42 -6.07 3.08 1.95
C SER A 42 -6.73 4.45 1.81
N LEU A 43 -6.72 5.00 0.59
CA LEU A 43 -7.40 6.25 0.26
C LEU A 43 -8.64 5.94 -0.55
N CYS A 44 -9.76 6.57 -0.17
CA CYS A 44 -11.03 6.39 -0.86
C CYS A 44 -11.60 7.73 -1.31
N LEU A 45 -12.20 7.78 -2.50
CA LEU A 45 -13.02 8.89 -2.98
C LEU A 45 -14.45 8.37 -3.18
N GLY A 46 -15.38 8.79 -2.31
CA GLY A 46 -16.71 8.19 -2.24
C GLY A 46 -16.63 6.69 -1.95
N SER A 47 -17.13 5.85 -2.87
CA SER A 47 -17.09 4.39 -2.76
C SER A 47 -15.85 3.75 -3.40
N VAL A 48 -14.99 4.52 -4.06
CA VAL A 48 -13.82 4.00 -4.78
C VAL A 48 -12.60 4.01 -3.87
N ALA A 49 -12.05 2.83 -3.59
CA ALA A 49 -10.77 2.68 -2.90
C ALA A 49 -9.62 2.59 -3.92
N PHE A 50 -8.64 3.48 -3.81
CA PHE A 50 -7.51 3.53 -4.73
C PHE A 50 -6.50 2.42 -4.45
N GLN A 51 -6.13 1.73 -5.53
CA GLN A 51 -5.28 0.56 -5.51
C GLN A 51 -3.81 0.92 -5.68
N PRO A 52 -2.89 0.05 -5.28
CA PRO A 52 -1.46 0.18 -5.57
C PRO A 52 -1.14 0.39 -7.05
N SER A 53 -1.92 -0.20 -7.95
CA SER A 53 -1.79 -0.05 -9.39
C SER A 53 -2.16 1.33 -9.91
N ASP A 54 -2.86 2.13 -9.11
CA ASP A 54 -3.23 3.50 -9.47
C ASP A 54 -2.11 4.51 -9.23
N ASP A 55 -1.03 4.12 -8.54
CA ASP A 55 0.07 5.01 -8.16
C ASP A 55 0.73 5.74 -9.33
N SER A 56 0.77 5.12 -10.52
CA SER A 56 1.32 5.73 -11.74
C SER A 56 0.32 6.63 -12.48
N LYS A 57 -0.98 6.54 -12.16
CA LYS A 57 -2.03 7.33 -12.81
C LYS A 57 -2.04 8.76 -12.28
N LYS A 58 -2.51 9.68 -13.11
CA LYS A 58 -2.70 11.07 -12.74
C LYS A 58 -3.98 11.26 -11.94
N LEU A 59 -4.01 12.25 -11.02
CA LEU A 59 -5.17 12.53 -10.19
C LEU A 59 -6.44 12.80 -11.03
N ALA A 60 -6.32 13.48 -12.17
CA ALA A 60 -7.44 13.70 -13.06
C ALA A 60 -8.02 12.41 -13.67
N GLU A 61 -7.19 11.41 -13.98
CA GLU A 61 -7.65 10.11 -14.48
C GLU A 61 -8.44 9.34 -13.42
N LEU A 62 -8.21 9.65 -12.15
CA LEU A 62 -8.86 9.06 -10.98
C LEU A 62 -10.08 9.86 -10.49
N GLY A 63 -10.44 10.95 -11.19
CA GLY A 63 -11.53 11.83 -10.78
C GLY A 63 -11.22 12.66 -9.53
N ILE A 64 -9.95 12.75 -9.13
CA ILE A 64 -9.49 13.60 -8.03
C ILE A 64 -9.17 14.98 -8.60
N ALA A 65 -9.89 15.99 -8.13
CA ALA A 65 -9.75 17.37 -8.56
C ALA A 65 -9.76 18.31 -7.34
N GLU A 66 -9.65 19.61 -7.61
CA GLU A 66 -9.86 20.61 -6.57
C GLU A 66 -11.26 20.47 -5.93
N GLY A 67 -11.32 20.47 -4.60
CA GLY A 67 -12.54 20.27 -3.84
C GLY A 67 -12.87 18.81 -3.55
N SER A 68 -12.14 17.83 -4.12
CA SER A 68 -12.32 16.43 -3.77
C SER A 68 -12.03 16.18 -2.29
N GLU A 69 -12.89 15.38 -1.66
CA GLU A 69 -12.72 14.90 -0.30
C GLU A 69 -12.42 13.40 -0.31
N LEU A 70 -11.26 13.01 0.19
CA LEU A 70 -10.86 11.63 0.35
C LEU A 70 -10.99 11.19 1.82
N LEU A 71 -11.32 9.92 2.00
CA LEU A 71 -11.23 9.24 3.27
C LEU A 71 -9.90 8.48 3.37
N LEU A 72 -9.15 8.73 4.44
CA LEU A 72 -7.98 7.94 4.83
C LEU A 72 -8.41 6.85 5.81
N VAL A 73 -8.15 5.60 5.43
CA VAL A 73 -8.31 4.42 6.27
C VAL A 73 -6.93 3.83 6.55
N ILE A 74 -6.61 3.66 7.83
CA ILE A 74 -5.39 2.96 8.27
C ILE A 74 -5.70 1.47 8.39
N VAL A 75 -5.00 0.67 7.61
CA VAL A 75 -5.17 -0.79 7.57
C VAL A 75 -4.21 -1.41 8.59
N HIS A 76 -4.72 -1.84 9.73
CA HIS A 76 -3.85 -2.29 10.82
C HIS A 76 -3.25 -3.69 10.65
N PHE A 77 -3.91 -4.60 9.93
CA PHE A 77 -3.45 -5.99 9.85
C PHE A 77 -2.07 -6.11 9.18
N VAL A 78 -1.68 -5.17 8.31
CA VAL A 78 -0.36 -5.22 7.67
C VAL A 78 0.80 -5.05 8.66
N ARG A 79 0.56 -4.43 9.83
CA ARG A 79 1.56 -4.36 10.90
C ARG A 79 1.90 -5.73 11.47
N ALA A 80 0.93 -6.64 11.49
CA ALA A 80 1.13 -8.01 11.95
C ALA A 80 1.98 -8.84 10.98
N LEU A 81 2.23 -8.34 9.76
CA LEU A 81 3.04 -9.01 8.75
C LEU A 81 4.53 -8.73 8.89
N VAL A 82 4.92 -7.79 9.76
CA VAL A 82 6.34 -7.50 10.03
C VAL A 82 7.01 -8.75 10.60
N GLY A 83 8.14 -9.12 10.02
CA GLY A 83 8.90 -10.29 10.43
C GLY A 83 9.34 -11.17 9.27
N LYS A 84 9.82 -12.36 9.64
CA LYS A 84 10.35 -13.34 8.69
C LYS A 84 9.21 -14.16 8.10
N TRP A 85 9.28 -14.36 6.79
CA TRP A 85 8.36 -15.22 6.05
C TRP A 85 9.14 -16.30 5.32
N ALA A 86 8.53 -17.48 5.24
CA ALA A 86 9.04 -18.62 4.50
C ALA A 86 7.89 -19.19 3.67
N PRO A 87 8.18 -19.78 2.49
CA PRO A 87 7.17 -20.51 1.76
C PRO A 87 6.67 -21.70 2.58
N ALA A 88 5.41 -22.10 2.34
CA ALA A 88 4.89 -23.34 2.91
C ALA A 88 5.78 -24.53 2.47
N PRO A 89 5.90 -25.61 3.25
CA PRO A 89 6.74 -26.75 2.91
C PRO A 89 6.47 -27.34 1.51
N GLU A 90 5.22 -27.28 1.08
CA GLU A 90 4.74 -27.72 -0.23
C GLU A 90 4.99 -26.71 -1.37
N ASP A 91 5.36 -25.47 -1.05
CA ASP A 91 5.58 -24.41 -2.02
C ASP A 91 7.09 -24.23 -2.29
N HIS A 92 7.50 -24.47 -3.54
CA HIS A 92 8.88 -24.27 -3.99
C HIS A 92 9.14 -22.83 -4.46
N SER A 93 8.70 -21.85 -3.65
CA SER A 93 8.83 -20.42 -3.94
C SER A 93 10.21 -19.88 -3.58
N GLU A 94 11.22 -20.20 -4.40
CA GLU A 94 12.61 -19.71 -4.24
C GLU A 94 12.73 -18.18 -4.16
N TRP A 95 11.77 -17.44 -4.72
CA TRP A 95 11.78 -15.98 -4.64
C TRP A 95 11.54 -15.47 -3.21
N MET A 96 10.82 -16.21 -2.35
CA MET A 96 10.57 -15.88 -0.93
C MET A 96 11.70 -16.30 0.00
N ARG A 97 12.75 -16.95 -0.51
CA ARG A 97 13.83 -17.46 0.33
C ARG A 97 14.42 -16.34 1.20
N GLY A 98 14.41 -16.52 2.51
CA GLY A 98 14.92 -15.53 3.47
C GLY A 98 14.14 -14.21 3.46
N MET A 99 12.84 -14.25 3.14
CA MET A 99 12.02 -13.05 3.09
C MET A 99 11.83 -12.42 4.47
N THR A 100 11.86 -11.10 4.53
CA THR A 100 11.55 -10.33 5.74
C THR A 100 10.81 -9.05 5.36
N ILE A 101 9.68 -8.79 6.02
CA ILE A 101 8.91 -7.55 5.92
C ILE A 101 9.29 -6.67 7.11
N PHE A 102 9.58 -5.40 6.86
CA PHE A 102 10.01 -4.42 7.86
C PHE A 102 8.86 -3.49 8.27
N GLU A 103 9.04 -2.77 9.37
CA GLU A 103 8.02 -1.87 9.94
C GLU A 103 7.61 -0.71 9.03
N ASP A 104 8.46 -0.34 8.07
CA ASP A 104 8.18 0.70 7.08
C ASP A 104 7.45 0.15 5.84
N GLY A 105 7.14 -1.15 5.83
CA GLY A 105 6.48 -1.85 4.74
C GLY A 105 7.42 -2.24 3.61
N THR A 106 8.72 -1.97 3.72
CA THR A 106 9.69 -2.56 2.79
C THR A 106 9.81 -4.05 3.06
N PHE A 107 10.24 -4.80 2.05
CA PHE A 107 10.58 -6.20 2.23
C PHE A 107 11.85 -6.56 1.47
N HIS A 108 12.60 -7.49 2.04
CA HIS A 108 13.76 -8.10 1.41
C HIS A 108 13.44 -9.55 1.06
N THR A 109 14.02 -10.06 -0.03
CA THR A 109 13.92 -11.49 -0.39
C THR A 109 15.23 -12.01 -0.96
N LYS A 110 15.26 -13.30 -1.35
CA LYS A 110 16.45 -14.02 -1.81
C LYS A 110 17.63 -13.85 -0.84
N SER A 111 17.35 -13.98 0.45
CA SER A 111 18.29 -13.78 1.55
C SER A 111 18.97 -12.41 1.54
N GLY A 112 18.21 -11.36 1.20
CA GLY A 112 18.68 -9.97 1.20
C GLY A 112 19.33 -9.51 -0.11
N GLN A 113 19.31 -10.32 -1.18
CA GLN A 113 19.76 -9.88 -2.50
C GLN A 113 18.82 -8.85 -3.12
N LEU A 114 17.51 -8.98 -2.87
CA LEU A 114 16.51 -8.01 -3.28
C LEU A 114 16.08 -7.19 -2.07
N LYS A 115 16.20 -5.86 -2.18
CA LYS A 115 15.95 -4.90 -1.09
C LYS A 115 15.03 -3.76 -1.48
N ASP A 116 14.50 -3.80 -2.69
CA ASP A 116 13.66 -2.78 -3.29
C ASP A 116 12.17 -3.18 -3.26
N GLY A 117 11.79 -4.11 -2.38
CA GLY A 117 10.42 -4.58 -2.21
C GLY A 117 9.59 -3.65 -1.33
N VAL A 118 8.32 -3.45 -1.69
CA VAL A 118 7.33 -2.73 -0.90
C VAL A 118 6.01 -3.52 -0.81
N LEU A 119 5.49 -3.65 0.40
CA LEU A 119 4.17 -4.17 0.69
C LEU A 119 3.12 -3.09 0.47
N ARG A 120 2.00 -3.46 -0.16
CA ARG A 120 0.87 -2.57 -0.36
C ARG A 120 -0.45 -3.30 -0.16
N VAL A 121 -1.43 -2.64 0.45
CA VAL A 121 -2.79 -3.18 0.58
C VAL A 121 -3.53 -3.03 -0.74
N VAL A 122 -4.12 -4.12 -1.22
CA VAL A 122 -5.02 -4.15 -2.38
C VAL A 122 -6.46 -4.08 -1.89
N SER A 123 -6.85 -4.97 -0.96
CA SER A 123 -8.21 -4.98 -0.40
C SER A 123 -8.15 -5.22 1.09
N GLN A 124 -8.72 -4.30 1.86
CA GLN A 124 -8.87 -4.51 3.30
C GLN A 124 -9.92 -5.58 3.60
N ALA A 125 -11.06 -5.55 2.88
CA ALA A 125 -12.17 -6.47 3.11
C ALA A 125 -11.77 -7.93 2.82
N GLU A 126 -10.97 -8.14 1.78
CA GLU A 126 -10.47 -9.47 1.39
C GLU A 126 -9.10 -9.78 2.02
N ARG A 127 -8.54 -8.89 2.85
CA ARG A 127 -7.18 -9.00 3.43
C ARG A 127 -6.11 -9.29 2.37
N LYS A 128 -6.25 -8.64 1.22
CA LYS A 128 -5.39 -8.83 0.04
C LYS A 128 -4.27 -7.81 0.00
N ILE A 129 -3.04 -8.27 -0.17
CA ILE A 129 -1.83 -7.45 -0.27
C ILE A 129 -1.09 -7.73 -1.57
N ASN A 130 -0.20 -6.82 -1.96
CA ASN A 130 0.76 -7.00 -3.04
C ASN A 130 2.18 -6.76 -2.50
N LEU A 131 3.06 -7.73 -2.72
CA LEU A 131 4.49 -7.63 -2.46
C LEU A 131 5.20 -7.39 -3.80
N LYS A 132 5.50 -6.12 -4.09
CA LYS A 132 6.05 -5.71 -5.39
C LYS A 132 7.41 -5.04 -5.22
N ARG A 133 8.32 -5.23 -6.18
CA ARG A 133 9.56 -4.44 -6.26
C ARG A 133 9.28 -3.04 -6.83
N THR A 134 10.08 -2.05 -6.48
CA THR A 134 9.92 -0.66 -6.98
C THR A 134 10.47 -0.45 -8.39
N CYS A 135 11.24 -1.38 -8.95
CA CYS A 135 11.71 -1.28 -10.32
C CYS A 135 10.58 -1.44 -11.35
N VAL A 136 10.73 -0.78 -12.50
CA VAL A 136 9.81 -0.88 -13.64
C VAL A 136 9.69 -2.34 -14.10
N ASP A 137 8.49 -2.73 -14.51
CA ASP A 137 8.13 -4.08 -15.00
C ASP A 137 8.34 -5.23 -14.00
N SER A 138 8.44 -4.91 -12.70
CA SER A 138 8.42 -5.96 -11.67
C SER A 138 7.05 -6.63 -11.58
N ASN A 139 7.08 -7.96 -11.40
CA ASN A 139 5.87 -8.75 -11.22
C ASN A 139 5.14 -8.37 -9.92
N ASP A 140 3.82 -8.38 -9.99
CA ASP A 140 2.98 -8.32 -8.79
C ASP A 140 2.93 -9.69 -8.13
N HIS A 141 3.15 -9.73 -6.81
CA HIS A 141 2.96 -10.94 -6.01
C HIS A 141 1.84 -10.67 -5.01
N VAL A 142 0.63 -11.07 -5.41
CA VAL A 142 -0.59 -10.75 -4.70
C VAL A 142 -0.98 -11.91 -3.80
N PHE A 143 -1.23 -11.61 -2.52
CA PHE A 143 -1.58 -12.61 -1.51
C PHE A 143 -2.86 -12.23 -0.78
N THR A 144 -3.60 -13.24 -0.34
CA THR A 144 -4.68 -13.15 0.64
C THR A 144 -4.09 -13.57 2.00
N VAL A 145 -4.19 -12.69 2.99
CA VAL A 145 -3.67 -12.92 4.34
C VAL A 145 -4.76 -13.56 5.20
N ASP A 146 -4.45 -14.69 5.82
CA ASP A 146 -5.36 -15.39 6.71
C ASP A 146 -5.64 -14.58 8.00
N GLU A 147 -6.69 -14.92 8.73
CA GLU A 147 -7.12 -14.16 9.92
C GLU A 147 -6.07 -14.17 11.04
N ASP A 148 -5.24 -15.21 11.10
CA ASP A 148 -4.14 -15.35 12.06
C ASP A 148 -2.98 -14.36 11.82
N ASN A 149 -2.92 -13.73 10.63
CA ASN A 149 -1.81 -12.89 10.16
C ASN A 149 -0.44 -13.60 10.10
N GLN A 150 -0.42 -14.92 10.21
CA GLN A 150 0.78 -15.77 10.14
C GLN A 150 0.86 -16.55 8.84
N THR A 151 -0.26 -16.65 8.12
CA THR A 151 -0.36 -17.37 6.85
C THR A 151 -0.83 -16.44 5.73
N MET A 152 -0.30 -16.63 4.52
CA MET A 152 -0.81 -15.96 3.32
C MET A 152 -0.83 -16.91 2.13
N ARG A 153 -1.77 -16.71 1.19
CA ARG A 153 -1.97 -17.55 0.00
C ARG A 153 -2.03 -16.67 -1.24
N GLY A 154 -1.23 -16.99 -2.26
CA GLY A 154 -1.09 -16.20 -3.49
C GLY A 154 -1.36 -17.02 -4.74
#